data_AF-A0A6V7LIX7-F1
#
_entry.id   AF-A0A6V7LIX7-F1
#
_cell.length_a   1.000
_cell.length_b   1.000
_cell.length_c   1.000
_cell.angle_alpha   90.00
_cell.angle_beta   90.00
_cell.angle_gamma   90.00
#
_symmetry.space_group_name_H-M   'P 1'
#
loop_
_entity.id
_entity.type
_entity.pdbx_description
1 polymer ?
#
loop_
_entity_poly.entity_id
_entity_poly.type
_entity_poly.pdbx_seq_one_letter_code
_entity_poly.pdbx_strand_id
1 'polypeptide(L)' 'PGAPVLIPEECSAENNSVTVAWQPPTGHGIGCGQRGPAIEGYLLELDDGCSGEFR' A
#
# COMPACT_ATOMS: atom_id res chain seq x y z
N PRO A 1 -0.23 11.56 5.71
CA PRO A 1 0.94 10.66 5.57
C PRO A 1 1.34 10.59 4.09
N GLY A 2 2.57 10.19 3.76
CA GLY A 2 2.92 9.89 2.36
C GLY A 2 2.20 8.64 1.84
N ALA A 3 2.42 8.29 0.57
CA ALA A 3 1.91 7.03 0.01
C ALA A 3 2.75 5.85 0.52
N PRO A 4 2.14 4.68 0.80
CA PRO A 4 2.88 3.45 1.03
C PRO A 4 3.67 3.06 -0.23
N VAL A 5 4.77 2.34 -0.02
CA VAL A 5 5.65 1.90 -1.12
C VAL A 5 5.37 0.42 -1.39
N LEU A 6 4.89 0.09 -2.59
CA LEU A 6 4.68 -1.30 -3.00
C LEU A 6 5.99 -2.07 -3.07
N ILE A 7 5.93 -3.38 -2.82
CA ILE A 7 7.04 -4.33 -2.99
C ILE A 7 6.64 -5.32 -4.09
N PRO A 8 6.87 -5.00 -5.38
CA PRO A 8 6.38 -5.81 -6.50
C PRO A 8 6.85 -7.27 -6.49
N GLU A 9 8.04 -7.52 -5.95
CA GLU A 9 8.67 -8.83 -5.87
C GLU A 9 7.97 -9.77 -4.89
N GLU A 10 7.23 -9.21 -3.93
CA GLU A 10 6.42 -9.95 -2.95
C GLU A 10 4.93 -9.97 -3.32
N CYS A 11 4.54 -9.28 -4.40
CA CYS A 11 3.19 -9.35 -4.94
C CYS A 11 3.00 -10.62 -5.76
N SER A 12 1.83 -11.24 -5.64
CA SER A 12 1.46 -12.40 -6.46
C SER A 12 0.02 -12.30 -6.96
N ALA A 13 -0.24 -12.88 -8.13
CA ALA A 13 -1.57 -13.07 -8.68
C ALA A 13 -1.70 -14.52 -9.10
N GLU A 14 -2.42 -15.30 -8.30
CA GLU A 14 -2.54 -16.75 -8.50
C GLU A 14 -3.91 -17.24 -8.02
N ASN A 15 -4.50 -18.18 -8.74
CA ASN A 15 -5.75 -18.85 -8.33
C ASN A 15 -6.92 -17.90 -7.98
N ASN A 16 -7.13 -16.84 -8.77
CA ASN A 16 -8.12 -15.77 -8.50
C ASN A 16 -7.90 -14.99 -7.19
N SER A 17 -6.70 -15.07 -6.63
CA SER A 17 -6.27 -14.28 -5.48
C SER A 17 -5.16 -13.32 -5.89
N VAL A 18 -5.15 -12.14 -5.28
CA VAL A 18 -4.06 -11.17 -5.41
C VAL A 18 -3.49 -10.91 -4.03
N THR A 19 -2.19 -11.09 -3.89
CA THR A 19 -1.41 -10.67 -2.73
C THR A 19 -0.72 -9.37 -3.05
N VAL A 20 -0.96 -8.34 -2.24
CA VAL A 20 -0.32 -7.03 -2.37
C VAL A 20 0.56 -6.80 -1.15
N ALA A 21 1.84 -6.53 -1.37
CA ALA A 21 2.80 -6.24 -0.30
C ALA A 21 3.24 -4.77 -0.39
N TRP A 22 3.34 -4.09 0.76
CA TRP A 22 3.76 -2.69 0.83
C TRP A 22 4.47 -2.35 2.14
N GLN A 23 5.20 -1.23 2.14
CA GLN A 23 5.85 -0.64 3.29
C GLN A 23 5.23 0.72 3.64
N PRO A 24 5.34 1.16 4.91
CA PRO A 24 4.96 2.51 5.28
C PRO A 24 5.69 3.58 4.45
N PRO A 25 5.13 4.80 4.36
CA PRO A 25 5.78 5.91 3.65
C PRO A 25 7.17 6.20 4.24
N THR A 26 8.11 6.62 3.39
CA THR A 26 9.44 7.06 3.82
C THR A 26 9.32 8.16 4.89
N GLY A 27 9.96 7.97 6.04
CA GLY A 27 9.86 8.87 7.20
C GLY A 27 8.80 8.48 8.24
N HIS A 28 7.99 7.44 7.99
CA HIS A 28 7.13 6.80 8.99
C HIS A 28 7.73 5.44 9.40
N GLY A 29 8.92 5.43 10.02
CA GLY A 29 9.62 4.20 10.41
C GLY A 29 11.08 4.42 10.82
N ILE A 30 11.70 3.41 11.45
CA ILE A 30 12.94 3.44 12.27
C ILE A 30 14.16 4.01 11.51
N GLY A 31 14.25 5.34 11.46
CA GLY A 31 15.36 6.08 10.87
C GLY A 31 15.30 7.53 11.33
N CYS A 32 16.38 7.97 11.96
CA CYS A 32 16.70 9.30 12.49
C CYS A 32 15.78 10.49 12.08
N GLY A 33 15.02 11.01 13.05
CA GLY A 33 14.85 12.46 13.22
C GLY A 33 13.47 13.08 12.91
N GLN A 34 12.66 12.48 12.05
CA GLN A 34 11.30 12.97 11.78
C GLN A 34 10.31 11.81 11.84
N ARG A 35 9.84 11.47 13.04
CA ARG A 35 8.77 10.47 13.20
C ARG A 35 7.44 11.17 12.95
N GLY A 36 6.84 10.91 11.79
CA GLY A 36 5.44 11.29 11.54
C GLY A 36 4.48 10.60 12.53
N PRO A 37 3.20 11.04 12.61
CA PRO A 37 2.19 10.37 13.43
C PRO A 37 2.06 8.88 13.04
N ALA A 38 1.63 8.03 13.98
CA ALA A 38 1.45 6.61 13.67
C ALA A 38 0.41 6.41 12.56
N ILE A 39 0.67 5.46 11.67
CA ILE A 39 -0.32 5.05 10.67
C ILE A 39 -1.34 4.14 11.36
N GLU A 40 -2.61 4.54 11.34
CA GLU A 40 -3.71 3.79 11.99
C GLU A 40 -4.36 2.76 11.04
N GLY A 41 -4.16 2.89 9.73
CA GLY A 41 -4.71 1.97 8.74
C GLY A 41 -4.29 2.32 7.31
N TYR A 42 -4.58 1.40 6.38
CA TYR A 42 -4.39 1.57 4.95
C TYR A 42 -5.72 1.30 4.22
N LEU A 43 -5.94 2.01 3.11
CA LEU A 43 -7.03 1.76 2.19
C LEU A 43 -6.45 1.10 0.94
N LEU A 44 -7.03 -0.01 0.51
CA LEU A 44 -6.71 -0.68 -0.76
C LEU A 44 -7.90 -0.54 -1.70
N GLU A 45 -7.66 0.07 -2.86
CA GLU A 45 -8.65 0.28 -3.92
C GLU A 45 -8.21 -0.56 -5.13
N LEU A 46 -9.16 -1.30 -5.71
CA LEU A 46 -8.94 -2.14 -6.89
C LEU A 46 -9.75 -1.55 -8.04
N ASP A 47 -9.07 -1.16 -9.13
CA ASP A 47 -9.72 -0.72 -10.37
C ASP A 47 -9.69 -1.87 -11.39
N ASP A 48 -10.86 -2.21 -11.93
CA ASP A 48 -11.03 -3.27 -12.92
C ASP A 48 -10.89 -2.76 -14.38
N GLY A 49 -10.50 -1.49 -14.56
CA GLY A 49 -10.38 -0.84 -15.86
C GLY A 49 -11.71 -0.56 -16.58
N CYS A 50 -12.85 -0.97 -16.00
CA CYS A 50 -14.16 -0.92 -16.66
C CYS A 50 -15.00 0.30 -16.26
N SER A 51 -14.41 1.27 -15.55
CA SER A 51 -15.09 2.50 -15.12
C SER A 51 -16.32 2.27 -14.23
N GLY A 52 -16.29 1.22 -13.39
CA GLY A 52 -17.35 0.94 -12.42
C GLY A 52 -17.45 1.96 -11.27
N GLU A 53 -18.48 1.81 -10.44
CA GLU A 53 -18.79 2.72 -9.31
C GLU A 53 -17.81 2.63 -8.12
N PHE A 54 -16.94 1.61 -8.10
CA PHE A 54 -15.86 1.49 -7.11
C PHE A 54 -14.60 2.13 -7.69
N ARG A 55 -14.58 3.46 -7.61
CA ARG A 55 -13.49 4.36 -7.97
C ARG A 55 -13.24 5.34 -6.85
#